data_AF-A0A833E5X0-F1
#
_entry.id   AF-A0A833E5X0-F1
#
_cell.length_a   1.000
_cell.length_b   1.000
_cell.length_c   1.000
_cell.angle_alpha   90.00
_cell.angle_beta   90.00
_cell.angle_gamma   90.00
#
_symmetry.space_group_name_H-M   'P 1'
#
loop_
_entity.id
_entity.type
_entity.pdbx_description
1 polymer ?
#
loop_
_entity_poly.entity_id
_entity_poly.type
_entity_poly.pdbx_seq_one_letter_code
_entity_poly.pdbx_strand_id
1 'polypeptide(L)'
;IIHYILSKTCIGLRLKAVGENPQAADTLGVNVFRVRILATMFGGAMAGLAGAYLGVDWGGRFVSYMSAGRGFIALASIIIGGWNPLTTLLASFTFGFFDALQMNLAQIYSAIVPPQLFHMIPYIATVIVFSLFFKKAKPPSAIAIPYRREV
;
A
#
# COMPACT_ATOMS: atom_id res chain seq x y z
N ILE A 1 -3.24 -10.59 10.71
CA ILE A 1 -2.83 -9.87 11.95
C ILE A 1 -3.25 -8.40 11.90
N ILE A 2 -2.73 -7.59 10.97
CA ILE A 2 -3.02 -6.13 10.89
C ILE A 2 -4.53 -5.84 10.81
N HIS A 3 -5.27 -6.59 9.99
CA HIS A 3 -6.73 -6.43 9.91
C HIS A 3 -7.43 -6.65 11.26
N TYR A 4 -7.01 -7.68 12.01
CA TYR A 4 -7.57 -7.97 13.34
C TYR A 4 -7.26 -6.84 14.32
N ILE A 5 -6.04 -6.33 14.32
CA ILE A 5 -5.65 -5.19 15.16
C ILE A 5 -6.51 -3.96 14.83
N LEU A 6 -6.68 -3.61 13.55
CA LEU A 6 -7.47 -2.46 13.13
C LEU A 6 -9.00 -2.58 13.34
N SER A 7 -9.53 -3.80 13.45
CA SER A 7 -10.97 -4.05 13.53
C SER A 7 -11.44 -4.44 14.92
N LYS A 8 -10.60 -5.08 15.74
CA LYS A 8 -10.99 -5.69 17.01
C LYS A 8 -10.27 -5.11 18.23
N THR A 9 -9.26 -4.25 18.08
CA THR A 9 -8.50 -3.71 19.22
C THR A 9 -8.71 -2.21 19.44
N CYS A 10 -8.57 -1.77 20.69
CA CYS A 10 -8.66 -0.35 21.08
C CYS A 10 -7.66 0.53 20.33
N ILE A 11 -6.47 0.01 20.03
CA ILE A 11 -5.43 0.74 19.28
C ILE A 11 -5.92 1.01 17.85
N GLY A 12 -6.53 0.01 17.20
CA GLY A 12 -7.10 0.15 15.86
C GLY A 12 -8.24 1.15 15.78
N LEU A 13 -9.14 1.13 16.76
CA LEU A 13 -10.25 2.08 16.85
C LEU A 13 -9.76 3.51 17.09
N ARG A 14 -8.76 3.70 17.98
CA ARG A 14 -8.12 5.00 18.21
C ARG A 14 -7.44 5.53 16.96
N LEU A 15 -6.75 4.67 16.20
CA LEU A 15 -6.09 5.06 14.95
C LEU A 15 -7.10 5.52 13.89
N LYS A 16 -8.21 4.80 13.73
CA LYS A 16 -9.30 5.19 12.81
C LYS A 16 -9.98 6.49 13.24
N ALA A 17 -10.27 6.64 14.53
CA ALA A 17 -10.88 7.86 15.07
C ALA A 17 -9.99 9.10 14.81
N VAL A 18 -8.67 8.98 15.03
CA VAL A 18 -7.70 10.05 14.73
C VAL A 18 -7.61 10.37 13.23
N GLY A 19 -7.83 9.37 12.37
CA GLY A 19 -7.85 9.53 10.91
C GLY A 19 -9.13 10.17 10.38
N GLU A 20 -10.27 9.97 11.05
CA GLU A 20 -11.53 10.62 10.68
C GLU A 20 -11.64 12.00 11.31
N ASN A 21 -11.66 12.10 12.64
CA ASN A 21 -11.79 13.38 13.32
C ASN A 21 -10.79 13.50 14.48
N PRO A 22 -9.62 14.15 14.25
CA PRO A 22 -8.59 14.30 15.26
C PRO A 22 -9.03 15.19 16.43
N GLN A 23 -9.85 16.21 16.19
CA GLN A 23 -10.35 17.10 17.24
C GLN A 23 -11.26 16.33 18.21
N ALA A 24 -12.20 15.53 17.67
CA ALA A 24 -13.05 14.67 18.49
C ALA A 24 -12.24 13.64 19.29
N ALA A 25 -11.18 13.08 18.71
CA ALA A 25 -10.30 12.15 19.42
C ALA A 25 -9.56 12.81 20.61
N ASP A 26 -9.09 14.06 20.46
CA ASP A 26 -8.41 14.79 21.54
C ASP A 26 -9.38 15.15 22.68
N THR A 27 -10.63 15.51 22.38
CA THR A 27 -11.65 15.78 23.42
C THR A 27 -11.95 14.56 24.31
N LEU A 28 -11.74 13.35 23.78
CA LEU A 28 -11.90 12.08 24.50
C LEU A 28 -10.61 11.63 25.22
N GLY A 29 -9.57 12.49 25.27
CA GLY A 29 -8.31 12.24 25.95
C GLY A 29 -7.30 11.40 25.15
N VAL A 30 -7.54 11.15 23.86
CA VAL A 30 -6.57 10.43 23.00
C VAL A 30 -5.52 11.42 22.50
N ASN A 31 -4.25 11.17 22.84
CA ASN A 31 -3.15 11.98 22.32
C ASN A 31 -2.93 11.73 20.82
N VAL A 32 -3.55 12.56 19.99
CA VAL A 32 -3.51 12.54 18.52
C VAL A 32 -2.07 12.53 17.99
N PHE A 33 -1.20 13.35 18.57
CA PHE A 33 0.18 13.51 18.14
C PHE A 33 0.98 12.22 18.29
N ARG A 34 0.89 11.57 19.47
CA ARG A 34 1.52 10.28 19.73
C ARG A 34 1.02 9.20 18.77
N VAL A 35 -0.29 9.14 18.54
CA VAL A 35 -0.89 8.14 17.63
C VAL A 35 -0.39 8.34 16.19
N ARG A 36 -0.37 9.58 15.69
CA ARG A 36 0.13 9.88 14.32
C ARG A 36 1.62 9.59 14.17
N ILE A 37 2.43 9.92 15.16
CA ILE A 37 3.87 9.63 15.13
C ILE A 37 4.12 8.11 15.11
N LEU A 38 3.48 7.35 16.00
CA LEU A 38 3.63 5.90 16.05
C LEU A 38 3.18 5.24 14.73
N ALA A 39 2.07 5.69 14.16
CA ALA A 39 1.59 5.21 12.87
C ALA A 39 2.58 5.51 11.74
N THR A 40 3.16 6.71 11.72
CA THR A 40 4.14 7.12 10.70
C THR A 40 5.45 6.36 10.84
N MET A 41 5.95 6.17 12.07
CA MET A 41 7.14 5.35 12.34
C MET A 41 6.93 3.91 11.90
N PHE A 42 5.76 3.32 12.20
CA PHE A 42 5.43 1.97 11.76
C PHE A 42 5.38 1.86 10.23
N GLY A 43 4.74 2.82 9.56
CA GLY A 43 4.72 2.89 8.09
C GLY A 43 6.13 3.03 7.49
N GLY A 44 6.97 3.87 8.09
CA GLY A 44 8.38 4.04 7.69
C GLY A 44 9.20 2.76 7.88
N ALA A 45 9.01 2.04 9.00
CA ALA A 45 9.67 0.76 9.24
C ALA A 45 9.26 -0.30 8.20
N MET A 46 7.97 -0.38 7.85
CA MET A 46 7.49 -1.29 6.79
C MET A 46 8.04 -0.91 5.41
N ALA A 47 8.09 0.38 5.08
CA ALA A 47 8.69 0.87 3.84
C ALA A 47 10.20 0.56 3.78
N GLY A 48 10.91 0.67 4.91
CA GLY A 48 12.31 0.28 5.02
C GLY A 48 12.53 -1.21 4.78
N LEU A 49 11.69 -2.09 5.35
CA LEU A 49 11.73 -3.53 5.09
C LEU A 49 11.47 -3.86 3.62
N ALA A 50 10.50 -3.19 2.98
CA ALA A 50 10.25 -3.35 1.55
C ALA A 50 11.44 -2.90 0.69
N GLY A 51 12.13 -1.83 1.07
CA GLY A 51 13.36 -1.38 0.41
C GLY A 51 14.52 -2.36 0.57
N ALA A 52 14.69 -2.94 1.77
CA ALA A 52 15.69 -3.96 2.02
C ALA A 52 15.47 -5.21 1.16
N TYR A 53 14.21 -5.64 0.99
CA TYR A 53 13.84 -6.74 0.11
C TYR A 53 14.30 -6.52 -1.34
N LEU A 54 14.11 -5.32 -1.88
CA LEU A 54 14.55 -5.00 -3.24
C LEU A 54 16.08 -5.12 -3.41
N GLY A 55 16.85 -4.70 -2.39
CA GLY A 55 18.31 -4.72 -2.44
C GLY A 55 18.93 -6.11 -2.23
N VAL A 56 18.32 -6.93 -1.37
CA VAL A 56 18.87 -8.24 -0.99
C VAL A 56 18.43 -9.36 -1.94
N ASP A 57 17.14 -9.45 -2.25
CA ASP A 57 16.55 -10.61 -2.92
C ASP A 57 16.32 -10.36 -4.42
N TRP A 58 15.74 -9.22 -4.79
CA TRP A 58 15.25 -9.02 -6.17
C TRP A 58 16.35 -9.03 -7.23
N GLY A 59 17.53 -8.50 -6.94
CA GLY A 59 18.63 -8.42 -7.92
C GLY A 59 20.01 -8.78 -7.39
N GLY A 60 20.14 -9.02 -6.07
CA GLY A 60 21.43 -9.20 -5.39
C GLY A 60 22.45 -8.07 -5.63
N ARG A 61 22.02 -6.96 -6.24
CA ARG A 61 22.81 -5.84 -6.74
C ARG A 61 21.97 -4.58 -6.67
N PHE A 62 22.57 -3.51 -6.18
CA PHE A 62 21.94 -2.21 -6.16
C PHE A 62 22.11 -1.55 -7.53
N VAL A 63 21.01 -1.41 -8.28
CA VAL A 63 21.02 -0.81 -9.63
C VAL A 63 20.20 0.47 -9.63
N SER A 64 20.60 1.45 -10.43
CA SER A 64 19.81 2.67 -10.65
C SER A 64 18.38 2.32 -11.09
N TYR A 65 17.40 3.04 -10.55
CA TYR A 65 15.97 2.84 -10.83
C TYR A 65 15.39 1.48 -10.40
N MET A 66 16.01 0.78 -9.44
CA MET A 66 15.53 -0.53 -8.93
C MET A 66 14.10 -0.50 -8.38
N SER A 67 13.64 0.62 -7.82
CA SER A 67 12.27 0.76 -7.33
C SER A 67 11.24 0.78 -8.46
N ALA A 68 11.62 1.16 -9.68
CA ALA A 68 10.84 1.09 -10.92
C ALA A 68 9.36 1.52 -10.81
N GLY A 69 9.06 2.51 -9.96
CA GLY A 69 7.68 2.98 -9.76
C GLY A 69 6.78 2.09 -8.89
N ARG A 70 7.30 1.01 -8.27
CA ARG A 70 6.55 0.09 -7.38
C ARG A 70 5.89 0.78 -6.19
N GLY A 71 6.39 1.94 -5.76
CA GLY A 71 5.74 2.78 -4.74
C GLY A 71 4.36 3.30 -5.17
N PHE A 72 4.18 3.63 -6.46
CA PHE A 72 2.87 4.04 -6.99
C PHE A 72 1.90 2.86 -7.06
N ILE A 73 2.40 1.65 -7.33
CA ILE A 73 1.61 0.42 -7.29
C ILE A 73 1.08 0.17 -5.87
N ALA A 74 1.91 0.38 -4.84
CA ALA A 74 1.47 0.29 -3.44
C ALA A 74 0.30 1.26 -3.15
N LEU A 75 0.41 2.53 -3.56
CA LEU A 75 -0.69 3.50 -3.44
C LEU A 75 -1.94 3.05 -4.19
N ALA A 76 -1.79 2.57 -5.44
CA ALA A 76 -2.91 2.08 -6.24
C ALA A 76 -3.64 0.92 -5.55
N SER A 77 -2.90 -0.04 -4.99
CA SER A 77 -3.47 -1.18 -4.26
C SER A 77 -4.26 -0.77 -3.01
N ILE A 78 -3.86 0.31 -2.32
CA ILE A 78 -4.58 0.85 -1.17
C ILE A 78 -5.92 1.46 -1.62
N ILE A 79 -5.89 2.19 -2.73
CA ILE A 79 -7.07 2.84 -3.31
C ILE A 79 -8.09 1.79 -3.78
N ILE A 80 -7.65 0.78 -4.55
CA ILE A 80 -8.50 -0.35 -4.97
C ILE A 80 -9.02 -1.12 -3.76
N GLY A 81 -8.16 -1.32 -2.76
CA GLY A 81 -8.51 -1.99 -1.51
C GLY A 81 -9.50 -1.19 -0.65
N GLY A 82 -9.82 0.06 -1.00
CA GLY A 82 -10.79 0.87 -0.28
C GLY A 82 -10.42 1.09 1.20
N TRP A 83 -9.13 1.30 1.48
CA TRP A 83 -8.61 1.52 2.85
C TRP A 83 -8.83 0.37 3.83
N ASN A 84 -9.22 -0.82 3.33
CA ASN A 84 -9.37 -2.03 4.12
C ASN A 84 -8.15 -2.94 3.93
N PRO A 85 -7.46 -3.35 5.02
CA PRO A 85 -6.19 -4.07 4.89
C PRO A 85 -6.31 -5.45 4.26
N LEU A 86 -7.47 -6.12 4.36
CA LEU A 86 -7.70 -7.42 3.71
C LEU A 86 -7.79 -7.29 2.19
N THR A 87 -8.57 -6.34 1.70
CA THR A 87 -8.77 -6.10 0.27
C THR A 87 -7.54 -5.46 -0.36
N THR A 88 -6.81 -4.61 0.37
CA THR A 88 -5.50 -4.11 -0.06
C THR A 88 -4.48 -5.24 -0.19
N LEU A 89 -4.47 -6.20 0.74
CA LEU A 89 -3.60 -7.37 0.64
C LEU A 89 -3.94 -8.19 -0.63
N LEU A 90 -5.22 -8.48 -0.87
CA LEU A 90 -5.65 -9.17 -2.08
C LEU A 90 -5.21 -8.43 -3.35
N ALA A 91 -5.41 -7.10 -3.41
CA ALA A 91 -4.96 -6.30 -4.53
C ALA A 91 -3.44 -6.41 -4.73
N SER A 92 -2.64 -6.23 -3.67
CA SER A 92 -1.19 -6.34 -3.74
C SER A 92 -0.71 -7.73 -4.18
N PHE A 93 -1.43 -8.79 -3.79
CA PHE A 93 -1.12 -10.16 -4.19
C PHE A 93 -1.38 -10.39 -5.68
N THR A 94 -2.50 -9.85 -6.20
CA THR A 94 -2.79 -9.87 -7.64
C THR A 94 -1.71 -9.16 -8.45
N PHE A 95 -1.27 -7.99 -7.97
CA PHE A 95 -0.16 -7.25 -8.59
C PHE A 95 1.14 -8.08 -8.62
N GLY A 96 1.53 -8.66 -7.48
CA GLY A 96 2.72 -9.51 -7.40
C GLY A 96 2.62 -10.77 -8.26
N PHE A 97 1.43 -11.37 -8.35
CA PHE A 97 1.17 -12.53 -9.21
C PHE A 97 1.38 -12.20 -10.69
N PHE A 98 0.81 -11.10 -11.18
CA PHE A 98 0.98 -10.69 -12.57
C PHE A 98 2.41 -10.21 -12.88
N ASP A 99 3.11 -9.60 -11.92
CA ASP A 99 4.52 -9.22 -12.05
C ASP A 99 5.42 -10.47 -12.18
N ALA A 100 5.22 -11.46 -11.31
CA ALA A 100 5.93 -12.74 -11.39
C ALA A 100 5.60 -13.52 -12.67
N LEU A 101 4.33 -13.52 -13.09
CA LEU A 101 3.89 -14.16 -14.33
C LEU A 101 4.54 -13.49 -15.55
N GLN A 102 4.60 -12.16 -15.57
CA GLN A 102 5.30 -11.40 -16.60
C GLN A 102 6.79 -11.76 -16.67
N MET A 103 7.48 -11.87 -15.53
CA MET A 103 8.88 -12.29 -15.49
C MET A 103 9.08 -13.71 -16.04
N ASN A 104 8.25 -14.67 -15.62
CA ASN A 104 8.37 -16.06 -16.06
C ASN A 104 8.10 -16.21 -17.56
N LEU A 105 7.03 -15.59 -18.08
CA LEU A 105 6.71 -15.65 -19.51
C LEU A 105 7.77 -14.95 -20.35
N ALA A 106 8.27 -13.79 -19.90
CA ALA A 106 9.36 -13.10 -20.58
C ALA A 106 10.62 -13.97 -20.64
N GLN A 107 10.94 -14.71 -19.58
CA GLN A 107 12.10 -15.60 -19.57
C GLN A 107 11.95 -16.76 -20.57
N ILE A 108 10.78 -17.43 -20.58
CA ILE A 108 10.52 -18.63 -21.40
C ILE A 108 10.39 -18.28 -22.89
N TYR A 109 9.71 -17.19 -23.23
CA TYR A 109 9.37 -16.83 -24.62
C TYR A 109 10.22 -15.68 -25.19
N SER A 110 11.30 -15.30 -24.49
CA SER A 110 12.22 -14.22 -24.88
C SER A 110 12.77 -14.31 -26.30
N ALA A 111 12.88 -15.53 -26.86
CA ALA A 111 13.40 -15.76 -28.20
C ALA A 111 12.38 -15.51 -29.33
N ILE A 112 11.08 -15.47 -29.02
CA ILE A 112 9.99 -15.43 -30.02
C ILE A 112 9.25 -14.10 -29.97
N VAL A 113 9.11 -13.51 -28.77
CA VAL A 113 8.29 -12.32 -28.56
C VAL A 113 9.10 -11.25 -27.83
N PRO A 114 9.09 -9.98 -28.30
CA PRO A 114 9.78 -8.88 -27.63
C PRO A 114 9.35 -8.73 -26.14
N PRO A 115 10.30 -8.57 -25.21
CA PRO A 115 10.01 -8.41 -23.77
C PRO A 115 9.03 -7.28 -23.44
N GLN A 116 9.01 -6.23 -24.28
CA GLN A 116 8.14 -5.07 -24.15
C GLN A 116 6.66 -5.42 -24.12
N LEU A 117 6.24 -6.46 -24.87
CA LEU A 117 4.85 -6.90 -24.87
C LEU A 117 4.47 -7.56 -23.54
N PHE A 118 5.39 -8.31 -22.93
CA PHE A 118 5.16 -8.91 -21.62
C PHE A 118 5.09 -7.84 -20.53
N HIS A 119 5.90 -6.78 -20.61
CA HIS A 119 5.86 -5.68 -19.65
C HIS A 119 4.49 -4.96 -19.60
N MET A 120 3.64 -5.09 -20.62
CA MET A 120 2.29 -4.53 -20.62
C MET A 120 1.28 -5.36 -19.79
N ILE A 121 1.54 -6.66 -19.58
CA ILE A 121 0.64 -7.58 -18.87
C ILE A 121 0.22 -7.06 -17.48
N PRO A 122 1.14 -6.68 -16.58
CA PRO A 122 0.75 -6.21 -15.25
C PRO A 122 -0.16 -4.99 -15.36
N TYR A 123 0.15 -4.02 -16.23
CA TYR A 123 -0.66 -2.81 -16.42
C TYR A 123 -2.07 -3.12 -16.95
N ILE A 124 -2.20 -3.97 -17.96
CA ILE A 124 -3.51 -4.38 -18.48
C ILE A 124 -4.33 -5.07 -17.40
N ALA A 125 -3.69 -5.98 -16.64
CA ALA A 125 -4.32 -6.63 -15.50
C ALA A 125 -4.77 -5.61 -14.45
N THR A 126 -3.99 -4.57 -14.17
CA THR A 126 -4.43 -3.49 -13.26
C THR A 126 -5.69 -2.80 -13.76
N VAL A 127 -5.76 -2.47 -15.04
CA VAL A 127 -6.91 -1.76 -15.62
C VAL A 127 -8.18 -2.61 -15.48
N ILE A 128 -8.08 -3.92 -15.74
CA ILE A 128 -9.18 -4.86 -15.56
C ILE A 128 -9.60 -4.94 -14.09
N VAL A 129 -8.64 -5.09 -13.17
CA VAL A 129 -8.91 -5.15 -11.73
C VAL A 129 -9.56 -3.84 -11.24
N PHE A 130 -9.05 -2.69 -11.66
CA PHE A 130 -9.66 -1.39 -11.38
C PHE A 130 -11.08 -1.31 -11.91
N SER A 131 -11.32 -1.73 -13.15
CA SER A 131 -12.66 -1.69 -13.76
C SER A 131 -13.67 -2.59 -13.06
N LEU A 132 -13.26 -3.77 -12.58
CA LEU A 132 -14.15 -4.74 -11.94
C LEU A 132 -14.41 -4.44 -10.47
N PHE A 133 -13.40 -3.94 -9.76
CA PHE A 133 -13.44 -3.76 -8.31
C PHE A 133 -13.54 -2.30 -7.87
N PHE A 134 -13.92 -1.38 -8.76
CA PHE A 134 -14.09 0.03 -8.42
C PHE A 134 -15.22 0.23 -7.41
N LYS A 135 -14.89 0.15 -6.12
CA LYS A 135 -15.77 0.56 -5.03
C LYS A 135 -15.50 2.02 -4.69
N LYS A 136 -16.52 2.75 -4.22
CA LYS A 136 -16.34 4.09 -3.65
C LYS A 136 -15.43 3.99 -2.42
N ALA A 137 -14.14 4.22 -2.60
CA ALA A 137 -13.19 4.34 -1.51
C ALA A 137 -13.42 5.71 -0.84
N LYS A 138 -13.85 5.72 0.42
CA LYS A 138 -13.84 6.93 1.24
C LYS A 138 -12.48 7.01 1.93
N PRO A 139 -11.57 7.91 1.53
CA PRO A 139 -10.35 8.13 2.28
C PRO A 139 -10.68 8.71 3.66
N PRO A 140 -9.84 8.45 4.67
CA PRO A 140 -9.99 9.08 5.98
C PRO A 140 -9.94 10.59 5.83
N SER A 141 -10.92 11.27 6.41
CA SER A 141 -11.18 12.70 6.17
C SER A 141 -10.06 13.63 6.64
N ALA A 142 -9.27 13.24 7.64
CA ALA A 142 -8.13 14.01 8.14
C ALA A 142 -6.77 13.57 7.55
N ILE A 143 -6.76 12.83 6.43
CA ILE A 143 -5.52 12.42 5.79
C ILE A 143 -4.73 13.62 5.26
N ALA A 144 -3.43 13.65 5.52
CA ALA A 144 -2.52 14.75 5.15
C ALA A 144 -2.88 16.15 5.69
N ILE A 145 -3.91 16.28 6.55
CA ILE A 145 -4.26 17.55 7.19
C ILE A 145 -3.43 17.68 8.49
N PRO A 146 -2.61 18.74 8.66
CA PRO A 146 -1.85 18.95 9.88
C PRO A 146 -2.80 19.20 11.06
N TYR A 147 -2.60 18.48 12.16
CA TYR A 147 -3.37 18.70 13.37
C TYR A 147 -2.76 19.88 14.16
N ARG A 148 -3.58 20.90 14.45
CA ARG A 148 -3.24 21.92 15.44
C ARG A 148 -4.13 21.71 16.66
N ARG A 149 -3.50 21.68 17.83
CA ARG A 149 -4.23 21.67 19.09
C ARG A 149 -4.68 23.10 19.33
N GLU A 150 -5.99 23.33 19.34
CA GLU A 150 -6.54 24.59 19.81
C GLU A 150 -6.36 24.61 21.33
N VAL A 151 -5.53 25.55 21.80
CA VAL A 151 -5.15 25.72 23.21
C VAL A 151 -6.12 26.70 23.85
#